data_AF-A0A3Q7SK52-F1
#
_entry.id   AF-A0A3Q7SK52-F1
#
_cell.length_a   1.000
_cell.length_b   1.000
_cell.length_c   1.000
_cell.angle_alpha   90.00
_cell.angle_beta   90.00
_cell.angle_gamma   90.00
#
_symmetry.space_group_name_H-M   'P 1'
#
loop_
_entity.id
_entity.type
_entity.pdbx_description
1 polymer ?
#
loop_
_entity_poly.entity_id
_entity_poly.type
_entity_poly.pdbx_seq_one_letter_code
_entity_poly.pdbx_strand_id
1 'polypeptide(L)'
;MACRSCVVGFSSLSSCEVTPAGGPRPGTSGWGSCGTPGPGFSSRSLTGCEAAGTIPKVTVNSSLLVPLDLKVDPAIQQQKNQEKEEMKVLNDKFASLIGKVQALEQRNQLLETRWRFLQGQDSGTFDLGHHYEEYQGRLQEELRKVSQERGQLEANLLQVLEKVEEFRIRYEEEISRRTDMEFTFVQLKKDLDAECLRRTELETKLKGLQSFVELMRSIYEQELKDLAAQVKDVSVTVGMDSRCPVDLSGIVEEVKVQYDAIAARSLEEAEAHSRRQLEERAACAAGFGSSLQTSRGEIADLNVRIQKLRSQILSIKSHCLKLEESIKAAEEQGELAFQDAKHKLAQLEAALHQAKQDMARQLREYQELMNTKLALDIEIATYRKLVEGEECRMDLPSAAVVSVLQSRSRPAASKPGLAARAPSRKKKNKKGPVIKITEMSEKFLSQESEVSE
;
A
#
# COMPACT_ATOMS: atom_id res chain seq x y z
N MET A 1 41.65 -4.69 28.62
CA MET A 1 42.26 -3.52 27.97
C MET A 1 41.24 -2.87 27.06
N ALA A 2 41.05 -1.57 27.25
CA ALA A 2 40.42 -0.57 26.38
C ALA A 2 38.99 -0.84 25.81
N CYS A 3 38.00 -0.33 26.55
CA CYS A 3 36.81 0.30 25.98
C CYS A 3 37.22 1.53 25.15
N ARG A 4 36.44 1.89 24.12
CA ARG A 4 36.16 3.30 23.81
C ARG A 4 34.95 3.49 22.87
N SER A 5 34.18 4.49 23.28
CA SER A 5 32.92 5.03 22.78
C SER A 5 33.09 5.90 21.53
N CYS A 6 31.93 6.20 20.89
CA CYS A 6 31.50 7.44 20.21
C CYS A 6 30.94 7.13 18.81
N VAL A 7 29.64 7.29 18.51
CA VAL A 7 28.76 8.49 18.53
C VAL A 7 29.20 9.55 17.51
N VAL A 8 28.43 9.57 16.41
CA VAL A 8 27.97 10.71 15.57
C VAL A 8 28.98 11.48 14.71
N GLY A 9 28.60 11.69 13.44
CA GLY A 9 29.04 12.85 12.68
C GLY A 9 28.99 12.68 11.16
N PHE A 10 27.82 12.83 10.54
CA PHE A 10 27.74 13.32 9.16
C PHE A 10 27.56 14.85 9.21
N SER A 11 28.45 15.56 8.54
CA SER A 11 28.54 17.02 8.38
C SER A 11 29.27 17.23 7.05
N SER A 12 29.03 18.18 6.17
CA SER A 12 28.06 19.28 6.03
C SER A 12 28.29 19.87 4.64
N LEU A 13 27.24 20.36 3.98
CA LEU A 13 27.22 21.57 3.15
C LEU A 13 25.81 22.15 3.39
N SER A 14 25.64 23.13 4.28
CA SER A 14 25.83 24.59 4.07
C SER A 14 25.05 25.08 2.84
N SER A 15 24.06 25.97 2.90
CA SER A 15 23.79 27.05 3.85
C SER A 15 22.28 27.41 3.88
N CYS A 16 21.81 27.92 5.02
CA CYS A 16 20.48 28.50 5.22
C CYS A 16 20.61 29.98 5.61
N GLU A 17 19.75 30.84 5.06
CA GLU A 17 19.03 31.93 5.75
C GLU A 17 17.61 31.96 5.13
N VAL A 18 16.55 31.47 5.82
CA VAL A 18 15.63 32.19 6.76
C VAL A 18 14.80 33.27 6.04
N THR A 19 13.66 32.91 5.40
CA THR A 19 12.22 32.96 5.86
C THR A 19 11.62 34.39 5.99
N PRO A 20 10.28 34.62 6.05
CA PRO A 20 9.13 33.69 6.07
C PRO A 20 7.89 34.07 5.20
N ALA A 21 6.88 33.18 5.27
CA ALA A 21 5.42 33.41 5.15
C ALA A 21 4.83 33.74 3.76
N GLY A 22 3.69 33.23 3.33
CA GLY A 22 2.68 32.30 3.86
C GLY A 22 1.63 32.09 2.74
N GLY A 23 0.99 30.91 2.67
CA GLY A 23 -0.26 30.74 1.90
C GLY A 23 -1.48 31.23 2.69
N PRO A 24 -2.74 30.99 2.27
CA PRO A 24 -3.26 30.48 0.99
C PRO A 24 -4.41 31.36 0.38
N ARG A 25 -4.86 30.98 -0.84
CA ARG A 25 -6.19 31.13 -1.53
C ARG A 25 -7.41 31.74 -0.75
N PRO A 26 -8.56 32.02 -1.42
CA PRO A 26 -8.86 32.95 -2.52
C PRO A 26 -10.03 33.92 -2.11
N GLY A 27 -10.08 35.15 -2.64
CA GLY A 27 -11.05 36.17 -2.21
C GLY A 27 -12.07 36.56 -3.28
N THR A 28 -13.34 36.41 -2.95
CA THR A 28 -14.52 36.94 -3.66
C THR A 28 -14.75 38.43 -3.36
N SER A 29 -15.44 39.11 -4.28
CA SER A 29 -16.33 40.29 -4.11
C SER A 29 -15.78 41.60 -3.50
N GLY A 30 -15.98 42.69 -4.27
CA GLY A 30 -16.71 43.86 -3.78
C GLY A 30 -15.94 45.15 -3.44
N TRP A 31 -16.22 46.18 -4.25
CA TRP A 31 -16.42 47.61 -3.92
C TRP A 31 -15.30 48.52 -3.33
N GLY A 32 -15.27 49.75 -3.88
CA GLY A 32 -14.71 50.98 -3.29
C GLY A 32 -13.40 51.46 -3.95
N SER A 33 -13.36 52.43 -4.87
CA SER A 33 -13.65 53.88 -4.81
C SER A 33 -12.43 54.76 -4.47
N CYS A 34 -12.38 55.93 -5.15
CA CYS A 34 -11.53 57.13 -4.99
C CYS A 34 -10.19 57.12 -5.76
N GLY A 35 -9.82 58.10 -6.60
CA GLY A 35 -10.40 59.40 -6.98
C GLY A 35 -9.61 59.98 -8.17
N THR A 36 -10.28 60.56 -9.18
CA THR A 36 -10.37 62.02 -9.51
C THR A 36 -9.17 62.61 -10.28
N PRO A 37 -9.31 63.76 -11.00
CA PRO A 37 -10.44 64.32 -11.78
C PRO A 37 -10.00 64.84 -13.18
N GLY A 38 -10.83 64.84 -14.23
CA GLY A 38 -11.81 65.90 -14.59
C GLY A 38 -11.54 66.44 -16.02
N PRO A 39 -12.26 67.45 -16.54
CA PRO A 39 -13.72 67.70 -16.62
C PRO A 39 -14.22 67.46 -18.08
N GLY A 40 -15.50 67.26 -18.44
CA GLY A 40 -16.76 67.72 -17.87
C GLY A 40 -17.34 68.85 -18.73
N PHE A 41 -18.28 68.56 -19.64
CA PHE A 41 -19.43 69.43 -19.90
C PHE A 41 -20.56 68.68 -20.60
N SER A 42 -21.64 68.43 -19.87
CA SER A 42 -22.94 68.05 -20.42
C SER A 42 -23.79 69.29 -20.64
N SER A 43 -24.66 69.17 -21.63
CA SER A 43 -25.82 70.00 -21.89
C SER A 43 -26.74 70.12 -20.67
N ARG A 44 -27.36 71.30 -20.51
CA ARG A 44 -28.81 71.42 -20.31
C ARG A 44 -29.29 72.87 -20.45
N SER A 45 -30.41 72.98 -21.14
CA SER A 45 -31.34 74.11 -21.17
C SER A 45 -31.74 74.60 -19.77
N LEU A 46 -32.01 75.89 -19.69
CA LEU A 46 -33.02 76.57 -18.85
C LEU A 46 -33.35 77.88 -19.61
N THR A 47 -34.54 78.10 -20.17
CA THR A 47 -35.73 78.67 -19.51
C THR A 47 -35.42 79.75 -18.47
N GLY A 48 -35.71 81.00 -18.81
CA GLY A 48 -35.58 82.16 -17.93
C GLY A 48 -36.00 83.44 -18.64
N CYS A 49 -37.25 83.83 -18.43
CA CYS A 49 -37.78 85.15 -18.77
C CYS A 49 -37.19 86.22 -17.84
N GLU A 50 -36.87 87.39 -18.37
CA GLU A 50 -36.90 88.73 -17.74
C GLU A 50 -36.47 89.73 -18.83
N ALA A 51 -37.38 90.53 -19.40
CA ALA A 51 -37.96 91.77 -18.88
C ALA A 51 -36.95 92.92 -18.70
N ALA A 52 -37.24 94.01 -19.42
CA ALA A 52 -36.82 95.39 -19.17
C ALA A 52 -35.33 95.75 -19.41
N GLY A 53 -35.04 96.17 -20.64
CA GLY A 53 -33.86 96.95 -21.01
C GLY A 53 -34.23 98.02 -22.03
N THR A 54 -34.70 99.14 -21.51
CA THR A 54 -35.17 100.35 -22.21
C THR A 54 -34.18 100.86 -23.26
N ILE A 55 -34.62 100.96 -24.52
CA ILE A 55 -33.89 101.61 -25.62
C ILE A 55 -33.89 103.13 -25.35
N PRO A 56 -32.73 103.80 -25.17
CA PRO A 56 -32.69 105.25 -25.06
C PRO A 56 -32.92 105.89 -26.43
N LYS A 57 -33.78 106.91 -26.43
CA LYS A 57 -34.14 107.74 -27.58
C LYS A 57 -32.92 108.44 -28.15
N VAL A 58 -32.74 108.26 -29.45
CA VAL A 58 -31.80 108.93 -30.34
C VAL A 58 -31.77 110.45 -30.12
N THR A 59 -30.58 111.01 -29.95
CA THR A 59 -30.31 112.44 -30.22
C THR A 59 -29.31 112.51 -31.37
N VAL A 60 -29.79 112.74 -32.59
CA VAL A 60 -28.94 112.95 -33.77
C VAL A 60 -28.40 114.38 -33.70
N ASN A 61 -27.09 114.55 -33.65
CA ASN A 61 -26.45 115.84 -33.91
C ASN A 61 -26.55 116.14 -35.40
N SER A 62 -27.47 117.03 -35.79
CA SER A 62 -27.76 117.43 -37.18
C SER A 62 -26.69 118.34 -37.81
N SER A 63 -25.42 118.21 -37.39
CA SER A 63 -24.30 119.04 -37.85
C SER A 63 -23.01 118.24 -38.15
N LEU A 64 -23.06 116.89 -38.11
CA LEU A 64 -21.93 116.02 -38.49
C LEU A 64 -22.29 115.01 -39.60
N LEU A 65 -23.43 115.22 -40.29
CA LEU A 65 -23.79 114.54 -41.53
C LEU A 65 -23.23 115.33 -42.73
N VAL A 66 -21.91 115.36 -42.85
CA VAL A 66 -21.24 115.51 -44.14
C VAL A 66 -20.59 114.16 -44.41
N PRO A 67 -21.13 113.34 -45.33
CA PRO A 67 -20.40 112.20 -45.85
C PRO A 67 -19.09 112.72 -46.43
N LEU A 68 -17.97 112.43 -45.77
CA LEU A 68 -16.68 112.47 -46.43
C LEU A 68 -16.72 111.37 -47.48
N ASP A 69 -16.86 111.80 -48.72
CA ASP A 69 -16.87 111.00 -49.93
C ASP A 69 -15.47 110.39 -50.14
N LEU A 70 -15.09 109.45 -49.28
CA LEU A 70 -14.02 108.52 -49.57
C LEU A 70 -14.58 107.58 -50.64
N LYS A 71 -14.41 107.97 -51.91
CA LYS A 71 -14.52 107.08 -53.06
C LYS A 71 -13.72 105.82 -52.74
N VAL A 72 -14.37 104.79 -52.21
CA VAL A 72 -13.80 103.45 -52.15
C VAL A 72 -13.63 103.06 -53.60
N ASP A 73 -12.38 102.88 -53.98
CA ASP A 73 -11.96 102.61 -55.35
C ASP A 73 -12.88 101.53 -55.98
N PRO A 74 -13.50 101.76 -57.15
CA PRO A 74 -14.37 100.75 -57.79
C PRO A 74 -13.66 99.40 -58.02
N ALA A 75 -12.32 99.40 -58.06
CA ALA A 75 -11.49 98.19 -58.07
C ALA A 75 -11.63 97.33 -56.79
N ILE A 76 -11.74 97.95 -55.60
CA ILE A 76 -11.83 97.25 -54.31
C ILE A 76 -13.21 96.58 -54.13
N GLN A 77 -14.27 97.22 -54.65
CA GLN A 77 -15.63 96.66 -54.57
C GLN A 77 -15.81 95.47 -55.52
N GLN A 78 -15.20 95.52 -56.70
CA GLN A 78 -15.18 94.39 -57.63
C GLN A 78 -14.39 93.21 -57.05
N GLN A 79 -13.24 93.47 -56.40
CA GLN A 79 -12.46 92.45 -55.71
C GLN A 79 -13.25 91.80 -54.56
N LYS A 80 -13.95 92.58 -53.72
CA LYS A 80 -14.80 92.02 -52.65
C LYS A 80 -15.96 91.18 -53.17
N ASN A 81 -16.54 91.54 -54.31
CA ASN A 81 -17.59 90.73 -54.95
C ASN A 81 -17.02 89.43 -55.53
N GLN A 82 -15.85 89.50 -56.16
CA GLN A 82 -15.10 88.33 -56.64
C GLN A 82 -14.76 87.37 -55.49
N GLU A 83 -14.20 87.89 -54.39
CA GLU A 83 -13.91 87.13 -53.17
C GLU A 83 -15.18 86.52 -52.56
N LYS A 84 -16.32 87.23 -52.62
CA LYS A 84 -17.61 86.71 -52.17
C LYS A 84 -18.14 85.58 -53.06
N GLU A 85 -17.99 85.67 -54.37
CA GLU A 85 -18.33 84.59 -55.31
C GLU A 85 -17.45 83.36 -55.08
N GLU A 86 -16.14 83.56 -54.89
CA GLU A 86 -15.18 82.50 -54.56
C GLU A 86 -15.52 81.84 -53.23
N MET A 87 -15.90 82.63 -52.22
CA MET A 87 -16.36 82.12 -50.94
C MET A 87 -17.68 81.34 -51.05
N LYS A 88 -18.60 81.72 -51.94
CA LYS A 88 -19.82 80.92 -52.20
C LYS A 88 -19.47 79.59 -52.86
N VAL A 89 -18.65 79.59 -53.91
CA VAL A 89 -18.22 78.35 -54.59
C VAL A 89 -17.47 77.43 -53.63
N LEU A 90 -16.66 78.00 -52.74
CA LEU A 90 -15.96 77.25 -51.70
C LEU A 90 -16.95 76.70 -50.65
N ASN A 91 -17.96 77.48 -50.27
CA ASN A 91 -19.03 77.04 -49.35
C ASN A 91 -19.87 75.92 -49.97
N ASP A 92 -20.25 76.01 -51.25
CA ASP A 92 -20.97 74.96 -51.96
C ASP A 92 -20.15 73.66 -52.04
N LYS A 93 -18.82 73.78 -52.23
CA LYS A 93 -17.88 72.65 -52.14
C LYS A 93 -17.83 72.07 -50.72
N PHE A 94 -17.81 72.89 -49.69
CA PHE A 94 -17.88 72.43 -48.30
C PHE A 94 -19.21 71.74 -47.99
N ALA A 95 -20.35 72.27 -48.43
CA ALA A 95 -21.65 71.64 -48.28
C ALA A 95 -21.70 70.27 -48.98
N SER A 96 -21.12 70.16 -50.18
CA SER A 96 -20.99 68.87 -50.89
C SER A 96 -20.11 67.87 -50.14
N LEU A 97 -18.99 68.32 -49.58
CA LEU A 97 -18.11 67.48 -48.78
C LEU A 97 -18.76 67.03 -47.48
N ILE A 98 -19.47 67.92 -46.78
CA ILE A 98 -20.24 67.59 -45.58
C ILE A 98 -21.31 66.55 -45.90
N GLY A 99 -22.04 66.70 -47.01
CA GLY A 99 -23.02 65.71 -47.46
C GLY A 99 -22.40 64.34 -47.76
N LYS A 100 -21.20 64.31 -48.37
CA LYS A 100 -20.46 63.05 -48.60
C LYS A 100 -19.99 62.41 -47.30
N VAL A 101 -19.49 63.21 -46.34
CA VAL A 101 -19.08 62.71 -45.02
C VAL A 101 -20.27 62.11 -44.29
N GLN A 102 -21.43 62.78 -44.28
CA GLN A 102 -22.64 62.24 -43.64
C GLN A 102 -23.13 60.94 -44.29
N ALA A 103 -23.11 60.85 -45.63
CA ALA A 103 -23.47 59.61 -46.33
C ALA A 103 -22.49 58.45 -46.02
N LEU A 104 -21.20 58.76 -45.88
CA LEU A 104 -20.18 57.79 -45.46
C LEU A 104 -20.34 57.39 -44.00
N GLU A 105 -20.67 58.31 -43.10
CA GLU A 105 -20.97 58.04 -41.70
C GLU A 105 -22.18 57.12 -41.56
N GLN A 106 -23.28 57.40 -42.27
CA GLN A 106 -24.45 56.53 -42.27
C GLN A 106 -24.13 55.13 -42.80
N ARG A 107 -23.33 55.03 -43.87
CA ARG A 107 -22.88 53.75 -44.42
C ARG A 107 -21.98 53.00 -43.42
N ASN A 108 -21.09 53.68 -42.74
CA ASN A 108 -20.23 53.09 -41.71
C ASN A 108 -21.05 52.61 -40.51
N GLN A 109 -22.03 53.39 -40.04
CA GLN A 109 -22.94 52.95 -38.98
C GLN A 109 -23.69 51.67 -39.36
N LEU A 110 -24.17 51.59 -40.61
CA LEU A 110 -24.89 50.42 -41.09
C LEU A 110 -23.97 49.18 -41.19
N LEU A 111 -22.73 49.38 -41.68
CA LEU A 111 -21.70 48.35 -41.70
C LEU A 111 -21.31 47.89 -40.29
N GLU A 112 -21.19 48.80 -39.34
CA GLU A 112 -20.94 48.47 -37.93
C GLU A 112 -22.07 47.65 -37.32
N THR A 113 -23.34 48.03 -37.54
CA THR A 113 -24.46 47.22 -37.05
C THR A 113 -24.51 45.83 -37.69
N ARG A 114 -24.21 45.73 -38.99
CA ARG A 114 -24.15 44.45 -39.69
C ARG A 114 -22.98 43.59 -39.19
N TRP A 115 -21.84 44.21 -38.92
CA TRP A 115 -20.68 43.56 -38.32
C TRP A 115 -21.00 43.00 -36.94
N ARG A 116 -21.59 43.82 -36.05
CA ARG A 116 -22.03 43.38 -34.71
C ARG A 116 -23.03 42.22 -34.77
N PHE A 117 -23.97 42.28 -35.71
CA PHE A 117 -24.97 41.22 -35.89
C PHE A 117 -24.34 39.90 -36.36
N LEU A 118 -23.46 39.94 -37.35
CA LEU A 118 -22.74 38.75 -37.83
C LEU A 118 -21.83 38.17 -36.75
N GLN A 119 -21.11 39.02 -36.01
CA GLN A 119 -20.28 38.59 -34.90
C GLN A 119 -21.10 37.91 -33.78
N GLY A 120 -22.33 38.39 -33.53
CA GLY A 120 -23.27 37.75 -32.62
C GLY A 120 -23.82 36.41 -33.12
N GLN A 121 -23.88 36.21 -34.44
CA GLN A 121 -24.36 34.96 -35.06
C GLN A 121 -23.26 33.89 -35.15
N ASP A 122 -22.00 34.30 -35.39
CA ASP A 122 -20.82 33.42 -35.38
C ASP A 122 -20.47 32.89 -33.97
N SER A 123 -21.13 33.40 -32.93
CA SER A 123 -20.99 32.90 -31.54
C SER A 123 -21.71 31.57 -31.29
N GLY A 124 -22.44 31.05 -32.28
CA GLY A 124 -23.09 29.73 -32.26
C GLY A 124 -22.22 28.59 -32.77
N THR A 125 -20.89 28.69 -32.69
CA THR A 125 -20.00 27.56 -32.99
C THR A 125 -20.23 26.46 -31.95
N PHE A 126 -20.65 25.27 -32.39
CA PHE A 126 -20.60 24.06 -31.56
C PHE A 126 -19.28 24.03 -30.79
N ASP A 127 -19.34 23.96 -29.45
CA ASP A 127 -18.17 24.02 -28.57
C ASP A 127 -17.39 22.71 -28.62
N LEU A 128 -16.77 22.49 -29.77
CA LEU A 128 -15.98 21.32 -30.08
C LEU A 128 -14.73 21.27 -29.19
N GLY A 129 -14.24 22.43 -28.75
CA GLY A 129 -13.15 22.57 -27.78
C GLY A 129 -13.52 21.93 -26.44
N HIS A 130 -14.66 22.31 -25.85
CA HIS A 130 -15.13 21.72 -24.60
C HIS A 130 -15.36 20.20 -24.70
N HIS A 131 -15.90 19.70 -25.82
CA HIS A 131 -16.04 18.25 -26.01
C HIS A 131 -14.71 17.51 -26.12
N TYR A 132 -13.69 18.10 -26.75
CA TYR A 132 -12.34 17.54 -26.76
C TYR A 132 -11.69 17.60 -25.38
N GLU A 133 -11.88 18.68 -24.62
CA GLU A 133 -11.39 18.81 -23.24
C GLU A 133 -12.04 17.78 -22.32
N GLU A 134 -13.35 17.57 -22.41
CA GLU A 134 -14.06 16.51 -21.67
C GLU A 134 -13.55 15.11 -22.04
N TYR A 135 -13.35 14.84 -23.34
CA TYR A 135 -12.83 13.56 -23.80
C TYR A 135 -11.38 13.33 -23.35
N GLN A 136 -10.55 14.37 -23.43
CA GLN A 136 -9.18 14.36 -22.93
C GLN A 136 -9.15 14.15 -21.41
N GLY A 137 -10.03 14.80 -20.66
CA GLY A 137 -10.18 14.61 -19.22
C GLY A 137 -10.60 13.19 -18.85
N ARG A 138 -11.54 12.59 -19.60
CA ARG A 138 -11.93 11.18 -19.42
C ARG A 138 -10.75 10.24 -19.67
N LEU A 139 -10.00 10.43 -20.75
CA LEU A 139 -8.82 9.62 -21.06
C LEU A 139 -7.72 9.77 -20.00
N GLN A 140 -7.48 10.98 -19.50
CA GLN A 140 -6.52 11.23 -18.43
C GLN A 140 -6.93 10.53 -17.12
N GLU A 141 -8.22 10.55 -16.79
CA GLU A 141 -8.74 9.84 -15.61
C GLU A 141 -8.66 8.32 -15.76
N GLU A 142 -8.93 7.77 -16.95
CA GLU A 142 -8.72 6.35 -17.23
C GLU A 142 -7.23 5.96 -17.13
N LEU A 143 -6.33 6.77 -17.68
CA LEU A 143 -4.89 6.55 -17.56
C LEU A 143 -4.43 6.59 -16.10
N ARG A 144 -4.99 7.52 -15.30
CA ARG A 144 -4.71 7.62 -13.86
C ARG A 144 -5.17 6.38 -13.11
N LYS A 145 -6.38 5.87 -13.40
CA LYS A 145 -6.91 4.63 -12.81
C LYS A 145 -6.04 3.43 -13.15
N VAL A 146 -5.71 3.24 -14.43
CA VAL A 146 -4.84 2.14 -14.87
C VAL A 146 -3.44 2.25 -14.24
N SER A 147 -2.90 3.46 -14.12
CA SER A 147 -1.60 3.67 -13.47
C SER A 147 -1.64 3.35 -11.97
N GLN A 148 -2.74 3.66 -11.29
CA GLN A 148 -2.96 3.32 -9.89
C GLN A 148 -3.10 1.81 -9.69
N GLU A 149 -3.90 1.14 -10.52
CA GLU A 149 -4.04 -0.32 -10.52
C GLU A 149 -2.70 -1.01 -10.81
N ARG A 150 -1.93 -0.50 -11.77
CA ARG A 150 -0.58 -1.00 -12.06
C ARG A 150 0.33 -0.89 -10.83
N GLY A 151 0.35 0.27 -10.16
CA GLY A 151 1.15 0.46 -8.95
C GLY A 151 0.72 -0.47 -7.80
N GLN A 152 -0.58 -0.71 -7.65
CA GLN A 152 -1.10 -1.67 -6.66
C GLN A 152 -0.69 -3.12 -7.01
N LEU A 153 -0.76 -3.51 -8.28
CA LEU A 153 -0.33 -4.83 -8.74
C LEU A 153 1.20 -5.01 -8.58
N GLU A 154 1.99 -3.99 -8.87
CA GLU A 154 3.45 -3.99 -8.66
C GLU A 154 3.79 -4.15 -7.16
N ALA A 155 3.10 -3.43 -6.27
CA ALA A 155 3.28 -3.58 -4.83
C ALA A 155 2.89 -4.99 -4.33
N ASN A 156 1.77 -5.53 -4.80
CA ASN A 156 1.34 -6.89 -4.48
C ASN A 156 2.33 -7.94 -5.00
N LEU A 157 2.86 -7.75 -6.22
CA LEU A 157 3.87 -8.63 -6.79
C LEU A 157 5.14 -8.63 -5.94
N LEU A 158 5.64 -7.45 -5.53
CA LEU A 158 6.80 -7.34 -4.64
C LEU A 158 6.55 -8.03 -3.30
N GLN A 159 5.38 -7.84 -2.70
CA GLN A 159 5.02 -8.50 -1.44
C GLN A 159 4.98 -10.03 -1.58
N VAL A 160 4.44 -10.55 -2.70
CA VAL A 160 4.41 -12.00 -2.95
C VAL A 160 5.82 -12.53 -3.18
N LEU A 161 6.66 -11.81 -3.92
CA LEU A 161 8.06 -12.20 -4.15
C LEU A 161 8.87 -12.22 -2.84
N GLU A 162 8.69 -11.23 -1.97
CA GLU A 162 9.32 -11.19 -0.64
C GLU A 162 8.91 -12.40 0.19
N LYS A 163 7.62 -12.73 0.26
CA LYS A 163 7.13 -13.94 0.95
C LYS A 163 7.70 -15.23 0.37
N VAL A 164 7.82 -15.34 -0.95
CA VAL A 164 8.42 -16.50 -1.61
C VAL A 164 9.89 -16.63 -1.22
N GLU A 165 10.63 -15.52 -1.18
CA GLU A 165 12.04 -15.52 -0.77
C GLU A 165 12.20 -15.88 0.71
N GLU A 166 11.34 -15.36 1.59
CA GLU A 166 11.29 -15.76 3.01
C GLU A 166 11.00 -17.25 3.19
N PHE A 167 10.10 -17.82 2.39
CA PHE A 167 9.86 -19.26 2.42
C PHE A 167 11.05 -20.03 1.88
N ARG A 168 11.68 -19.57 0.79
CA ARG A 168 12.90 -20.18 0.23
C ARG A 168 14.02 -20.27 1.26
N ILE A 169 14.30 -19.16 1.96
CA ILE A 169 15.31 -19.11 3.03
C ILE A 169 14.95 -20.11 4.14
N ARG A 170 13.68 -20.12 4.61
CA ARG A 170 13.23 -21.07 5.64
C ARG A 170 13.36 -22.53 5.20
N TYR A 171 13.10 -22.85 3.94
CA TYR A 171 13.29 -24.19 3.40
C TYR A 171 14.76 -24.58 3.34
N GLU A 172 15.65 -23.68 2.90
CA GLU A 172 17.10 -23.91 2.88
C GLU A 172 17.64 -24.12 4.31
N GLU A 173 17.18 -23.33 5.28
CA GLU A 173 17.50 -23.52 6.70
C GLU A 173 17.02 -24.86 7.24
N GLU A 174 15.78 -25.27 6.95
CA GLU A 174 15.24 -26.55 7.43
C GLU A 174 15.95 -27.76 6.79
N ILE A 175 16.33 -27.66 5.51
CA ILE A 175 17.18 -28.67 4.85
C ILE A 175 18.53 -28.75 5.57
N SER A 176 19.18 -27.62 5.85
CA SER A 176 20.48 -27.60 6.54
C SER A 176 20.38 -28.21 7.95
N ARG A 177 19.33 -27.87 8.69
CA ARG A 177 19.06 -28.42 10.03
C ARG A 177 18.81 -29.92 9.96
N ARG A 178 18.04 -30.40 8.98
CA ARG A 178 17.81 -31.83 8.75
C ARG A 178 19.12 -32.54 8.45
N THR A 179 19.98 -31.99 7.59
CA THR A 179 21.29 -32.61 7.29
C THR A 179 22.19 -32.68 8.50
N ASP A 180 22.20 -31.67 9.37
CA ASP A 180 22.95 -31.70 10.63
C ASP A 180 22.42 -32.78 11.58
N MET A 181 21.10 -32.89 11.71
CA MET A 181 20.48 -33.95 12.52
C MET A 181 20.78 -35.34 11.96
N GLU A 182 20.68 -35.54 10.64
CA GLU A 182 21.03 -36.80 9.97
C GLU A 182 22.51 -37.15 10.18
N PHE A 183 23.42 -36.17 10.10
CA PHE A 183 24.82 -36.36 10.40
C PHE A 183 25.04 -36.83 11.85
N THR A 184 24.42 -36.16 12.82
CA THR A 184 24.52 -36.58 14.24
C THR A 184 23.91 -37.96 14.48
N PHE A 185 22.80 -38.28 13.83
CA PHE A 185 22.17 -39.60 13.90
C PHE A 185 23.08 -40.70 13.36
N VAL A 186 23.72 -40.48 12.20
CA VAL A 186 24.67 -41.42 11.62
C VAL A 186 25.89 -41.60 12.53
N GLN A 187 26.37 -40.53 13.17
CA GLN A 187 27.47 -40.62 14.13
C GLN A 187 27.08 -41.44 15.38
N LEU A 188 25.92 -41.15 15.97
CA LEU A 188 25.40 -41.90 17.11
C LEU A 188 25.17 -43.37 16.79
N LYS A 189 24.72 -43.68 15.57
CA LYS A 189 24.58 -45.06 15.10
C LYS A 189 25.93 -45.79 15.06
N LYS A 190 26.97 -45.15 14.53
CA LYS A 190 28.34 -45.70 14.54
C LYS A 190 28.86 -45.93 15.96
N ASP A 191 28.63 -44.98 16.86
CA ASP A 191 29.06 -45.08 18.25
C ASP A 191 28.31 -46.21 18.98
N LEU A 192 27.01 -46.36 18.72
CA LEU A 192 26.20 -47.47 19.22
C LEU A 192 26.68 -48.83 18.71
N ASP A 193 26.98 -48.93 17.41
CA ASP A 193 27.51 -50.15 16.80
C ASP A 193 28.87 -50.52 17.44
N ALA A 194 29.76 -49.53 17.66
CA ALA A 194 31.03 -49.73 18.32
C ALA A 194 30.88 -50.22 19.78
N GLU A 195 29.97 -49.62 20.55
CA GLU A 195 29.67 -50.06 21.91
C GLU A 195 29.01 -51.45 21.94
N CYS A 196 28.18 -51.78 20.96
CA CYS A 196 27.61 -53.12 20.83
C CYS A 196 28.69 -54.17 20.58
N LEU A 197 29.65 -53.90 19.68
CA LEU A 197 30.80 -54.76 19.44
C LEU A 197 31.62 -54.94 20.72
N ARG A 198 31.99 -53.85 21.40
CA ARG A 198 32.72 -53.89 22.68
C ARG A 198 31.99 -54.70 23.75
N ARG A 199 30.67 -54.54 23.85
CA ARG A 199 29.84 -55.34 24.76
C ARG A 199 29.94 -56.82 24.41
N THR A 200 29.77 -57.21 23.15
CA THR A 200 29.85 -58.62 22.74
C THR A 200 31.24 -59.22 22.99
N GLU A 201 32.32 -58.46 22.80
CA GLU A 201 33.68 -58.88 23.16
C GLU A 201 33.84 -59.11 24.68
N LEU A 202 33.29 -58.23 25.50
CA LEU A 202 33.32 -58.40 26.96
C LEU A 202 32.46 -59.59 27.41
N GLU A 203 31.30 -59.80 26.80
CA GLU A 203 30.43 -60.96 27.09
C GLU A 203 31.11 -62.28 26.73
N THR A 204 31.85 -62.35 25.62
CA THR A 204 32.63 -63.55 25.26
C THR A 204 33.79 -63.80 26.21
N LYS A 205 34.53 -62.75 26.62
CA LYS A 205 35.56 -62.85 27.67
C LYS A 205 35.00 -63.30 29.01
N LEU A 206 33.84 -62.76 29.40
CA LEU A 206 33.13 -63.15 30.62
C LEU A 206 32.75 -64.63 30.58
N LYS A 207 32.13 -65.10 29.48
CA LYS A 207 31.79 -66.52 29.28
C LYS A 207 33.03 -67.41 29.30
N GLY A 208 34.13 -66.97 28.69
CA GLY A 208 35.42 -67.67 28.75
C GLY A 208 35.93 -67.82 30.19
N LEU A 209 35.94 -66.74 30.97
CA LEU A 209 36.34 -66.77 32.38
C LEU A 209 35.40 -67.64 33.23
N GLN A 210 34.09 -67.60 32.99
CA GLN A 210 33.12 -68.48 33.66
C GLN A 210 33.43 -69.96 33.39
N SER A 211 33.63 -70.33 32.13
CA SER A 211 33.99 -71.71 31.76
C SER A 211 35.33 -72.16 32.37
N PHE A 212 36.30 -71.24 32.50
CA PHE A 212 37.57 -71.53 33.16
C PHE A 212 37.40 -71.76 34.67
N VAL A 213 36.59 -70.95 35.34
CA VAL A 213 36.27 -71.14 36.77
C VAL A 213 35.54 -72.47 37.00
N GLU A 214 34.60 -72.83 36.12
CA GLU A 214 33.90 -74.12 36.18
C GLU A 214 34.86 -75.30 35.98
N LEU A 215 35.79 -75.19 35.03
CA LEU A 215 36.85 -76.19 34.82
C LEU A 215 37.72 -76.36 36.07
N MET A 216 38.21 -75.24 36.64
CA MET A 216 39.04 -75.29 37.85
C MET A 216 38.29 -75.89 39.04
N ARG A 217 37.00 -75.57 39.21
CA ARG A 217 36.16 -76.21 40.24
C ARG A 217 36.07 -77.71 40.03
N SER A 218 35.83 -78.17 38.80
CA SER A 218 35.76 -79.59 38.46
C SER A 218 37.07 -80.32 38.75
N ILE A 219 38.21 -79.72 38.38
CA ILE A 219 39.55 -80.26 38.67
C ILE A 219 39.76 -80.39 40.18
N TYR A 220 39.52 -79.33 40.95
CA TYR A 220 39.70 -79.38 42.41
C TYR A 220 38.74 -80.35 43.10
N GLU A 221 37.49 -80.47 42.63
CA GLU A 221 36.57 -81.49 43.14
C GLU A 221 37.09 -82.91 42.87
N GLN A 222 37.74 -83.14 41.74
CA GLN A 222 38.33 -84.44 41.41
C GLN A 222 39.59 -84.72 42.23
N GLU A 223 40.50 -83.76 42.34
CA GLU A 223 41.69 -83.87 43.19
C GLU A 223 41.32 -84.14 44.65
N LEU A 224 40.29 -83.46 45.18
CA LEU A 224 39.80 -83.72 46.54
C LEU A 224 39.25 -85.15 46.70
N LYS A 225 38.58 -85.70 45.68
CA LYS A 225 38.12 -87.10 45.69
C LYS A 225 39.31 -88.06 45.67
N ASP A 226 40.33 -87.78 44.86
CA ASP A 226 41.53 -88.62 44.72
C ASP A 226 42.38 -88.58 46.00
N LEU A 227 42.60 -87.40 46.60
CA LEU A 227 43.26 -87.28 47.91
C LEU A 227 42.47 -87.97 49.02
N ALA A 228 41.14 -87.84 49.04
CA ALA A 228 40.30 -88.55 50.01
C ALA A 228 40.37 -90.08 49.84
N ALA A 229 40.61 -90.58 48.63
CA ALA A 229 40.89 -91.99 48.38
C ALA A 229 42.30 -92.38 48.86
N GLN A 230 43.31 -91.55 48.57
CA GLN A 230 44.70 -91.81 48.95
C GLN A 230 44.91 -91.79 50.47
N VAL A 231 44.26 -90.89 51.21
CA VAL A 231 44.29 -90.86 52.69
C VAL A 231 43.69 -92.14 53.29
N LYS A 232 42.73 -92.79 52.61
CA LYS A 232 42.22 -94.10 53.03
C LYS A 232 43.24 -95.22 52.79
N ASP A 233 44.06 -95.10 51.74
CA ASP A 233 45.09 -96.10 51.36
C ASP A 233 46.42 -95.97 52.14
N VAL A 234 46.78 -94.77 52.62
CA VAL A 234 48.09 -94.50 53.26
C VAL A 234 48.06 -94.65 54.80
N SER A 235 47.08 -95.35 55.37
CA SER A 235 47.08 -95.72 56.81
C SER A 235 48.11 -96.82 57.17
N VAL A 236 49.28 -96.81 56.53
CA VAL A 236 50.38 -97.75 56.76
C VAL A 236 51.52 -97.03 57.49
N THR A 237 51.70 -97.40 58.75
CA THR A 237 52.83 -97.00 59.60
C THR A 237 54.15 -97.51 59.02
N VAL A 238 54.97 -96.60 58.48
CA VAL A 238 56.35 -96.90 58.06
C VAL A 238 57.29 -96.35 59.12
N GLY A 239 57.72 -97.24 60.01
CA GLY A 239 58.95 -97.03 60.78
C GLY A 239 60.12 -97.42 59.89
N MET A 240 61.05 -96.50 59.63
CA MET A 240 62.29 -96.84 58.96
C MET A 240 63.48 -96.35 59.77
N ASP A 241 64.24 -97.35 60.25
CA ASP A 241 65.46 -97.23 61.03
C ASP A 241 66.59 -96.64 60.18
N SER A 242 67.21 -95.57 60.69
CA SER A 242 68.38 -94.94 60.10
C SER A 242 69.65 -95.57 60.66
N ARG A 243 70.48 -96.19 59.80
CA ARG A 243 71.86 -96.56 60.14
C ARG A 243 72.83 -96.09 59.05
N CYS A 244 73.28 -94.85 59.19
CA CYS A 244 74.57 -94.37 58.71
C CYS A 244 75.04 -93.29 59.70
N PRO A 245 76.23 -93.38 60.29
CA PRO A 245 76.80 -92.27 61.04
C PRO A 245 77.30 -91.26 60.02
N VAL A 246 76.37 -90.49 59.48
CA VAL A 246 76.65 -89.20 58.88
C VAL A 246 77.02 -88.28 60.05
N ASP A 247 77.97 -87.35 59.86
CA ASP A 247 78.19 -86.28 60.84
C ASP A 247 76.96 -85.37 60.87
N LEU A 248 75.98 -85.80 61.66
CA LEU A 248 74.70 -85.14 61.83
C LEU A 248 74.89 -83.77 62.45
N SER A 249 75.98 -83.53 63.20
CA SER A 249 76.17 -82.26 63.88
C SER A 249 76.54 -81.13 62.90
N GLY A 250 77.51 -81.35 62.01
CA GLY A 250 77.90 -80.37 60.99
C GLY A 250 76.79 -80.11 59.96
N ILE A 251 76.11 -81.16 59.50
CA ILE A 251 74.99 -81.01 58.56
C ILE A 251 73.79 -80.35 59.23
N VAL A 252 73.48 -80.65 60.49
CA VAL A 252 72.41 -79.96 61.22
C VAL A 252 72.74 -78.48 61.43
N GLU A 253 74.00 -78.13 61.73
CA GLU A 253 74.42 -76.73 61.87
C GLU A 253 74.34 -75.99 60.52
N GLU A 254 74.82 -76.59 59.42
CA GLU A 254 74.74 -76.00 58.08
C GLU A 254 73.28 -75.87 57.60
N VAL A 255 72.46 -76.89 57.82
CA VAL A 255 71.02 -76.86 57.51
C VAL A 255 70.31 -75.80 58.35
N LYS A 256 70.65 -75.64 59.64
CA LYS A 256 70.11 -74.57 60.49
C LYS A 256 70.47 -73.19 59.94
N VAL A 257 71.74 -72.95 59.61
CA VAL A 257 72.18 -71.66 59.03
C VAL A 257 71.47 -71.37 57.71
N GLN A 258 71.29 -72.38 56.84
CA GLN A 258 70.52 -72.21 55.61
C GLN A 258 69.03 -71.96 55.88
N TYR A 259 68.42 -72.64 56.84
CA TYR A 259 67.04 -72.41 57.25
C TYR A 259 66.83 -71.00 57.81
N ASP A 260 67.73 -70.54 58.68
CA ASP A 260 67.67 -69.20 59.25
C ASP A 260 67.83 -68.13 58.16
N ALA A 261 68.73 -68.35 57.19
CA ALA A 261 68.89 -67.48 56.04
C ALA A 261 67.67 -67.48 55.11
N ILE A 262 67.02 -68.64 54.90
CA ILE A 262 65.77 -68.75 54.12
C ILE A 262 64.63 -68.06 54.86
N ALA A 263 64.49 -68.29 56.17
CA ALA A 263 63.45 -67.68 57.00
C ALA A 263 63.59 -66.15 57.04
N ALA A 264 64.81 -65.64 57.17
CA ALA A 264 65.09 -64.21 57.09
C ALA A 264 64.71 -63.62 55.72
N ARG A 265 65.11 -64.27 54.62
CA ARG A 265 64.72 -63.84 53.26
C ARG A 265 63.21 -63.89 53.05
N SER A 266 62.54 -64.96 53.50
CA SER A 266 61.08 -65.09 53.38
C SER A 266 60.35 -64.02 54.19
N LEU A 267 60.86 -63.62 55.36
CA LEU A 267 60.31 -62.51 56.13
C LEU A 267 60.49 -61.17 55.39
N GLU A 268 61.69 -60.90 54.88
CA GLU A 268 61.97 -59.69 54.11
C GLU A 268 61.13 -59.61 52.83
N GLU A 269 60.97 -60.72 52.11
CA GLU A 269 60.11 -60.83 50.93
C GLU A 269 58.63 -60.64 51.28
N ALA A 270 58.15 -61.19 52.40
CA ALA A 270 56.79 -61.02 52.87
C ALA A 270 56.52 -59.56 53.30
N GLU A 271 57.46 -58.93 54.00
CA GLU A 271 57.38 -57.50 54.35
C GLU A 271 57.40 -56.62 53.10
N ALA A 272 58.30 -56.87 52.15
CA ALA A 272 58.39 -56.13 50.90
C ALA A 272 57.11 -56.31 50.06
N HIS A 273 56.53 -57.51 50.03
CA HIS A 273 55.26 -57.78 49.36
C HIS A 273 54.10 -57.05 50.02
N SER A 274 54.03 -57.05 51.36
CA SER A 274 53.01 -56.31 52.12
C SER A 274 53.11 -54.80 51.91
N ARG A 275 54.34 -54.25 51.94
CA ARG A 275 54.60 -52.83 51.65
C ARG A 275 54.16 -52.45 50.24
N ARG A 276 54.53 -53.24 49.22
CA ARG A 276 54.07 -53.01 47.83
C ARG A 276 52.56 -53.04 47.71
N GLN A 277 51.88 -54.01 48.32
CA GLN A 277 50.41 -54.06 48.30
C GLN A 277 49.77 -52.84 48.97
N LEU A 278 50.33 -52.34 50.07
CA LEU A 278 49.83 -51.13 50.73
C LEU A 278 50.04 -49.89 49.85
N GLU A 279 51.20 -49.75 49.23
CA GLU A 279 51.51 -48.67 48.30
C GLU A 279 50.61 -48.70 47.06
N GLU A 280 50.40 -49.87 46.45
CA GLU A 280 49.49 -50.06 45.32
C GLU A 280 48.04 -49.72 45.70
N ARG A 281 47.55 -50.21 46.84
CA ARG A 281 46.20 -49.89 47.33
C ARG A 281 46.05 -48.40 47.64
N ALA A 282 47.07 -47.77 48.21
CA ALA A 282 47.08 -46.32 48.47
C ALA A 282 47.07 -45.52 47.16
N ALA A 283 47.86 -45.91 46.16
CA ALA A 283 47.89 -45.28 44.84
C ALA A 283 46.55 -45.45 44.12
N CYS A 284 45.95 -46.65 44.15
CA CYS A 284 44.61 -46.89 43.61
C CYS A 284 43.55 -46.04 44.33
N ALA A 285 43.57 -45.97 45.67
CA ALA A 285 42.63 -45.14 46.43
C ALA A 285 42.77 -43.64 46.09
N ALA A 286 44.00 -43.16 45.90
CA ALA A 286 44.25 -41.78 45.47
C ALA A 286 43.70 -41.52 44.04
N GLY A 287 43.88 -42.47 43.12
CA GLY A 287 43.33 -42.39 41.75
C GLY A 287 41.80 -42.42 41.72
N PHE A 288 41.17 -43.28 42.53
CA PHE A 288 39.71 -43.27 42.68
C PHE A 288 39.21 -41.98 43.34
N GLY A 289 39.94 -41.47 44.34
CA GLY A 289 39.65 -40.19 44.98
C GLY A 289 39.68 -39.02 44.00
N SER A 290 40.70 -38.93 43.15
CA SER A 290 40.79 -37.87 42.14
C SER A 290 39.69 -38.00 41.08
N SER A 291 39.40 -39.21 40.59
CA SER A 291 38.30 -39.46 39.64
C SER A 291 36.92 -39.12 40.23
N LEU A 292 36.70 -39.41 41.51
CA LEU A 292 35.47 -39.02 42.20
C LEU A 292 35.36 -37.49 42.30
N GLN A 293 36.46 -36.79 42.59
CA GLN A 293 36.46 -35.32 42.65
C GLN A 293 36.24 -34.68 41.28
N THR A 294 36.83 -35.21 40.20
CA THR A 294 36.58 -34.71 38.84
C THR A 294 35.13 -34.94 38.44
N SER A 295 34.58 -36.14 38.66
CA SER A 295 33.17 -36.42 38.39
C SER A 295 32.23 -35.53 39.22
N ARG A 296 32.56 -35.26 40.49
CA ARG A 296 31.81 -34.33 41.33
C ARG A 296 31.87 -32.89 40.79
N GLY A 297 33.02 -32.46 40.27
CA GLY A 297 33.18 -31.18 39.58
C GLY A 297 32.29 -31.07 38.34
N GLU A 298 32.33 -32.09 37.48
CA GLU A 298 31.50 -32.16 36.27
C GLU A 298 30.00 -32.12 36.61
N ILE A 299 29.56 -32.84 37.64
CA ILE A 299 28.18 -32.80 38.11
C ILE A 299 27.80 -31.37 38.58
N ALA A 300 28.69 -30.66 39.26
CA ALA A 300 28.44 -29.28 39.68
C ALA A 300 28.34 -28.33 38.47
N ASP A 301 29.23 -28.45 37.49
CA ASP A 301 29.23 -27.64 36.27
C ASP A 301 27.98 -27.89 35.42
N LEU A 302 27.58 -29.16 35.26
CA LEU A 302 26.33 -29.53 34.60
C LEU A 302 25.12 -28.95 35.33
N ASN A 303 25.10 -28.98 36.66
CA ASN A 303 24.03 -28.35 37.44
C ASN A 303 23.95 -26.84 37.21
N VAL A 304 25.09 -26.13 37.18
CA VAL A 304 25.12 -24.69 36.86
C VAL A 304 24.59 -24.43 35.44
N ARG A 305 25.01 -25.25 34.47
CA ARG A 305 24.53 -25.15 33.08
C ARG A 305 23.03 -25.41 32.97
N ILE A 306 22.51 -26.40 33.69
CA ILE A 306 21.07 -26.69 33.76
C ILE A 306 20.32 -25.49 34.33
N GLN A 307 20.79 -24.87 35.40
CA GLN A 307 20.14 -23.69 35.98
C GLN A 307 20.17 -22.48 35.03
N LYS A 308 21.29 -22.26 34.34
CA LYS A 308 21.39 -21.22 33.29
C LYS A 308 20.37 -21.47 32.17
N LEU A 309 20.30 -22.69 31.64
CA LEU A 309 19.31 -23.05 30.61
C LEU A 309 17.87 -22.88 31.10
N ARG A 310 17.56 -23.28 32.34
CA ARG A 310 16.24 -23.06 32.95
C ARG A 310 15.89 -21.58 33.03
N SER A 311 16.81 -20.71 33.45
CA SER A 311 16.58 -19.26 33.47
C SER A 311 16.36 -18.67 32.08
N GLN A 312 17.09 -19.16 31.06
CA GLN A 312 16.91 -18.74 29.67
C GLN A 312 15.54 -19.16 29.14
N ILE A 313 15.12 -20.40 29.42
CA ILE A 313 13.77 -20.88 29.06
C ILE A 313 12.70 -20.00 29.69
N LEU A 314 12.80 -19.68 30.98
CA LEU A 314 11.84 -18.81 31.66
C LEU A 314 11.83 -17.39 31.07
N SER A 315 12.99 -16.82 30.78
CA SER A 315 13.11 -15.50 30.15
C SER A 315 12.50 -15.48 28.75
N ILE A 316 12.78 -16.48 27.92
CA ILE A 316 12.22 -16.59 26.57
C ILE A 316 10.72 -16.78 26.63
N LYS A 317 10.21 -17.65 27.51
CA LYS A 317 8.76 -17.83 27.73
C LYS A 317 8.08 -16.52 28.13
N SER A 318 8.68 -15.75 29.04
CA SER A 318 8.16 -14.42 29.40
C SER A 318 8.16 -13.46 28.21
N HIS A 319 9.18 -13.51 27.35
CA HIS A 319 9.22 -12.68 26.14
C HIS A 319 8.16 -13.09 25.12
N CYS A 320 7.96 -14.39 24.88
CA CYS A 320 6.90 -14.90 24.03
C CYS A 320 5.52 -14.44 24.51
N LEU A 321 5.23 -14.55 25.81
CA LEU A 321 3.95 -14.09 26.36
C LEU A 321 3.73 -12.58 26.15
N LYS A 322 4.77 -11.75 26.36
CA LYS A 322 4.69 -10.32 26.10
C LYS A 322 4.44 -10.01 24.62
N LEU A 323 5.08 -10.76 23.72
CA LEU A 323 4.86 -10.60 22.27
C LEU A 323 3.44 -11.04 21.89
N GLU A 324 2.95 -12.15 22.41
CA GLU A 324 1.57 -12.61 22.22
C GLU A 324 0.54 -11.57 22.72
N GLU A 325 0.76 -10.97 23.89
CA GLU A 325 -0.07 -9.87 24.39
C GLU A 325 -0.03 -8.65 23.48
N SER A 326 1.15 -8.27 22.97
CA SER A 326 1.30 -7.15 22.04
C SER A 326 0.61 -7.40 20.69
N ILE A 327 0.66 -8.64 20.20
CA ILE A 327 -0.01 -9.05 18.96
C ILE A 327 -1.52 -8.97 19.15
N LYS A 328 -2.06 -9.53 20.24
CA LYS A 328 -3.50 -9.45 20.56
C LYS A 328 -3.98 -8.00 20.66
N ALA A 329 -3.23 -7.13 21.34
CA ALA A 329 -3.58 -5.71 21.44
C ALA A 329 -3.57 -5.01 20.07
N ALA A 330 -2.60 -5.32 19.22
CA ALA A 330 -2.53 -4.77 17.85
C ALA A 330 -3.67 -5.31 16.96
N GLU A 331 -4.03 -6.58 17.09
CA GLU A 331 -5.17 -7.20 16.40
C GLU A 331 -6.49 -6.56 16.82
N GLU A 332 -6.73 -6.39 18.13
CA GLU A 332 -7.92 -5.73 18.66
C GLU A 332 -8.04 -4.28 18.18
N GLN A 333 -6.93 -3.53 18.22
CA GLN A 333 -6.88 -2.16 17.70
C GLN A 333 -7.16 -2.11 16.19
N GLY A 334 -6.59 -3.06 15.43
CA GLY A 334 -6.81 -3.18 13.99
C GLY A 334 -8.27 -3.50 13.65
N GLU A 335 -8.88 -4.42 14.40
CA GLU A 335 -10.28 -4.80 14.22
C GLU A 335 -11.23 -3.64 14.52
N LEU A 336 -10.97 -2.85 15.59
CA LEU A 336 -11.75 -1.64 15.88
C LEU A 336 -11.64 -0.60 14.75
N ALA A 337 -10.44 -0.37 14.22
CA ALA A 337 -10.23 0.55 13.11
C ALA A 337 -10.93 0.06 11.82
N PHE A 338 -10.92 -1.25 11.58
CA PHE A 338 -11.62 -1.87 10.46
C PHE A 338 -13.15 -1.72 10.59
N GLN A 339 -13.70 -1.97 11.78
CA GLN A 339 -15.13 -1.81 12.06
C GLN A 339 -15.58 -0.35 11.88
N ASP A 340 -14.79 0.62 12.35
CA ASP A 340 -15.06 2.05 12.13
C ASP A 340 -15.04 2.42 10.64
N ALA A 341 -14.03 1.96 9.89
CA ALA A 341 -13.97 2.18 8.45
C ALA A 341 -15.17 1.55 7.71
N LYS A 342 -15.56 0.33 8.10
CA LYS A 342 -16.75 -0.35 7.55
C LYS A 342 -18.03 0.39 7.88
N HIS A 343 -18.15 0.94 9.09
CA HIS A 343 -19.31 1.74 9.48
C HIS A 343 -19.40 3.04 8.66
N LYS A 344 -18.27 3.75 8.49
CA LYS A 344 -18.17 4.93 7.62
C LYS A 344 -18.51 4.63 6.17
N LEU A 345 -18.05 3.49 5.64
CA LEU A 345 -18.41 3.04 4.29
C LEU A 345 -19.94 2.87 4.17
N ALA A 346 -20.56 2.15 5.11
CA ALA A 346 -22.00 1.94 5.10
C ALA A 346 -22.80 3.25 5.19
N GLN A 347 -22.33 4.22 5.99
CA GLN A 347 -22.92 5.55 6.07
C GLN A 347 -22.82 6.30 4.73
N LEU A 348 -21.67 6.26 4.07
CA LEU A 348 -21.46 6.91 2.77
C LEU A 348 -22.29 6.24 1.66
N GLU A 349 -22.40 4.92 1.67
CA GLU A 349 -23.26 4.17 0.75
C GLU A 349 -24.74 4.55 0.94
N ALA A 350 -25.20 4.63 2.19
CA ALA A 350 -26.56 5.06 2.51
C ALA A 350 -26.83 6.50 2.04
N ALA A 351 -25.91 7.44 2.32
CA ALA A 351 -26.01 8.82 1.86
C ALA A 351 -26.03 8.92 0.33
N LEU A 352 -25.22 8.13 -0.36
CA LEU A 352 -25.19 8.06 -1.82
C LEU A 352 -26.49 7.49 -2.39
N HIS A 353 -27.08 6.47 -1.76
CA HIS A 353 -28.39 5.95 -2.14
C HIS A 353 -29.50 7.00 -1.94
N GLN A 354 -29.48 7.73 -0.82
CA GLN A 354 -30.42 8.80 -0.55
C GLN A 354 -30.30 9.94 -1.59
N ALA A 355 -29.08 10.41 -1.88
CA ALA A 355 -28.85 11.44 -2.88
C ALA A 355 -29.33 11.03 -4.29
N LYS A 356 -29.16 9.75 -4.66
CA LYS A 356 -29.72 9.19 -5.92
C LYS A 356 -31.25 9.23 -5.94
N GLN A 357 -31.89 8.89 -4.82
CA GLN A 357 -33.36 8.95 -4.71
C GLN A 357 -33.86 10.39 -4.78
N ASP A 358 -33.18 11.33 -4.12
CA ASP A 358 -33.50 12.75 -4.16
C ASP A 358 -33.36 13.33 -5.57
N MET A 359 -32.28 13.01 -6.29
CA MET A 359 -32.11 13.39 -7.69
C MET A 359 -33.25 12.82 -8.56
N ALA A 360 -33.61 11.56 -8.38
CA ALA A 360 -34.72 10.94 -9.10
C ALA A 360 -36.08 11.57 -8.75
N ARG A 361 -36.24 12.10 -7.53
CA ARG A 361 -37.43 12.87 -7.12
C ARG A 361 -37.46 14.24 -7.79
N GLN A 362 -36.35 14.98 -7.75
CA GLN A 362 -36.23 16.28 -8.41
C GLN A 362 -36.53 16.18 -9.91
N LEU A 363 -35.99 15.18 -10.61
CA LEU A 363 -36.26 14.98 -12.04
C LEU A 363 -37.76 14.78 -12.33
N ARG A 364 -38.49 14.08 -11.45
CA ARG A 364 -39.95 13.92 -11.59
C ARG A 364 -40.68 15.24 -11.36
N GLU A 365 -40.33 15.96 -10.31
CA GLU A 365 -40.91 17.28 -10.00
C GLU A 365 -40.65 18.29 -11.13
N TYR A 366 -39.44 18.30 -11.72
CA TYR A 366 -39.12 19.12 -12.89
C TYR A 366 -39.94 18.74 -14.12
N GLN A 367 -40.15 17.45 -14.37
CA GLN A 367 -40.98 17.01 -15.49
C GLN A 367 -42.45 17.41 -15.31
N GLU A 368 -42.98 17.29 -14.09
CA GLU A 368 -44.33 17.75 -13.75
C GLU A 368 -44.47 19.26 -13.95
N LEU A 369 -43.49 20.04 -13.49
CA LEU A 369 -43.46 21.49 -13.69
C LEU A 369 -43.39 21.86 -15.18
N MET A 370 -42.55 21.18 -15.97
CA MET A 370 -42.49 21.36 -17.41
C MET A 370 -43.84 21.08 -18.08
N ASN A 371 -44.53 20.01 -17.69
CA ASN A 371 -45.85 19.68 -18.21
C ASN A 371 -46.87 20.78 -17.89
N THR A 372 -46.87 21.34 -16.66
CA THR A 372 -47.74 22.47 -16.31
C THR A 372 -47.40 23.73 -17.12
N LYS A 373 -46.12 24.02 -17.35
CA LYS A 373 -45.69 25.15 -18.18
C LYS A 373 -46.19 25.02 -19.61
N LEU A 374 -46.07 23.83 -20.20
CA LEU A 374 -46.58 23.56 -21.55
C LEU A 374 -48.11 23.70 -21.63
N ALA A 375 -48.84 23.24 -20.60
CA ALA A 375 -50.29 23.44 -20.53
C ALA A 375 -50.65 24.93 -20.48
N LEU A 376 -49.96 25.71 -19.65
CA LEU A 376 -50.15 27.16 -19.57
C LEU A 376 -49.79 27.88 -20.87
N ASP A 377 -48.73 27.49 -21.58
CA ASP A 377 -48.41 28.07 -22.90
C ASP A 377 -49.54 27.82 -23.90
N ILE A 378 -50.15 26.63 -23.87
CA ILE A 378 -51.30 26.29 -24.71
C ILE A 378 -52.49 27.19 -24.35
N GLU A 379 -52.78 27.37 -23.06
CA GLU A 379 -53.85 28.27 -22.59
C GLU A 379 -53.59 29.72 -23.00
N ILE A 380 -52.37 30.24 -22.85
CA ILE A 380 -52.03 31.60 -23.30
C ILE A 380 -52.21 31.73 -24.81
N ALA A 381 -51.79 30.72 -25.59
CA ALA A 381 -51.97 30.72 -27.03
C ALA A 381 -53.44 30.66 -27.45
N THR A 382 -54.29 29.92 -26.72
CA THR A 382 -55.74 29.90 -26.97
C THR A 382 -56.39 31.23 -26.58
N TYR A 383 -56.03 31.81 -25.44
CA TYR A 383 -56.52 33.14 -25.05
C TYR A 383 -56.11 34.23 -26.05
N ARG A 384 -54.85 34.24 -26.53
CA ARG A 384 -54.40 35.17 -27.57
C ARG A 384 -55.23 35.06 -28.86
N LYS A 385 -55.45 33.83 -29.36
CA LYS A 385 -56.29 33.60 -30.54
C LYS A 385 -57.73 34.07 -30.36
N LEU A 386 -58.29 33.95 -29.16
CA LEU A 386 -59.64 34.42 -28.88
C LEU A 386 -59.71 35.95 -28.91
N VAL A 387 -58.70 36.63 -28.34
CA VAL A 387 -58.58 38.09 -28.38
C VAL A 387 -58.35 38.59 -29.81
N GLU A 388 -57.43 37.98 -30.56
CA GLU A 388 -57.20 38.29 -31.99
C GLU A 388 -58.50 38.12 -32.80
N GLY A 389 -59.30 37.10 -32.50
CA GLY A 389 -60.62 36.89 -33.11
C GLY A 389 -61.64 37.97 -32.77
N GLU A 390 -61.62 38.53 -31.55
CA GLU A 390 -62.46 39.66 -31.15
C GLU A 390 -61.98 40.98 -31.77
N GLU A 391 -60.67 41.24 -31.82
CA GLU A 391 -60.07 42.41 -32.49
C GLU A 391 -60.42 42.42 -33.99
N CYS A 392 -60.35 41.27 -34.66
CA CYS A 392 -60.80 41.10 -36.04
C CYS A 392 -62.30 41.38 -36.25
N ARG A 393 -63.14 41.23 -35.22
CA ARG A 393 -64.57 41.58 -35.28
C ARG A 393 -64.81 43.07 -35.06
N MET A 394 -63.90 43.76 -34.37
CA MET A 394 -63.97 45.19 -34.10
C MET A 394 -63.37 46.03 -35.24
N ASP A 395 -62.36 45.51 -35.95
CA ASP A 395 -61.71 46.15 -37.11
C ASP A 395 -62.47 45.99 -38.44
N LEU A 396 -63.57 45.23 -38.47
CA LEU A 396 -64.50 45.17 -39.59
C LEU A 396 -65.82 45.88 -39.24
N PRO A 397 -66.38 46.75 -40.10
CA PRO A 397 -67.74 47.24 -39.90
C PRO A 397 -68.70 46.04 -39.96
N SER A 398 -69.39 45.83 -38.83
CA SER A 398 -70.41 44.80 -38.59
C SER A 398 -71.13 44.32 -39.85
N ALA A 399 -70.76 43.13 -40.33
CA ALA A 399 -71.57 42.34 -41.24
C ALA A 399 -71.52 40.86 -40.82
N ALA A 400 -72.58 40.45 -40.14
CA ALA A 400 -72.87 39.07 -39.79
C ALA A 400 -73.22 38.26 -41.04
N VAL A 401 -72.54 37.14 -41.30
CA VAL A 401 -73.02 36.00 -42.11
C VAL A 401 -72.29 34.73 -41.62
N VAL A 402 -72.92 33.90 -40.79
CA VAL A 402 -73.60 32.61 -41.09
C VAL A 402 -72.68 31.50 -41.62
N SER A 403 -72.67 30.40 -40.86
CA SER A 403 -72.00 29.11 -41.11
C SER A 403 -72.32 28.46 -42.45
N VAL A 404 -71.31 27.88 -43.09
CA VAL A 404 -71.48 26.85 -44.12
C VAL A 404 -70.63 25.64 -43.76
N LEU A 405 -71.29 24.55 -43.36
CA LEU A 405 -70.73 23.21 -43.30
C LEU A 405 -70.51 22.71 -44.74
N GLN A 406 -69.25 22.49 -45.13
CA GLN A 406 -68.91 21.73 -46.33
C GLN A 406 -68.24 20.42 -45.94
N SER A 407 -69.05 19.37 -45.87
CA SER A 407 -68.62 17.99 -46.00
C SER A 407 -67.99 17.78 -47.39
N ARG A 408 -66.76 17.26 -47.45
CA ARG A 408 -66.20 16.75 -48.70
C ARG A 408 -65.46 15.44 -48.52
N SER A 409 -65.73 14.59 -49.49
CA SER A 409 -65.48 13.16 -49.64
C SER A 409 -64.02 12.76 -49.80
N ARG A 410 -63.74 11.56 -49.28
CA ARG A 410 -62.59 10.69 -49.56
C ARG A 410 -62.43 10.37 -51.05
N PRO A 411 -61.20 10.12 -51.53
CA PRO A 411 -61.00 8.95 -52.38
C PRO A 411 -59.84 8.06 -51.89
N ALA A 412 -59.87 6.82 -52.36
CA ALA A 412 -58.98 5.73 -52.04
C ALA A 412 -58.00 5.44 -53.20
N ALA A 413 -56.77 5.06 -52.87
CA ALA A 413 -55.81 4.20 -53.59
C ALA A 413 -54.51 4.24 -52.75
N SER A 414 -53.66 3.23 -52.56
CA SER A 414 -53.44 1.92 -53.17
C SER A 414 -52.50 1.11 -52.24
N LYS A 415 -52.71 -0.21 -52.16
CA LYS A 415 -51.83 -1.26 -51.59
C LYS A 415 -50.50 -1.37 -52.39
N PRO A 416 -49.39 -2.06 -51.97
CA PRO A 416 -49.28 -3.33 -51.22
C PRO A 416 -48.29 -3.25 -50.02
N GLY A 417 -48.27 -4.12 -49.00
CA GLY A 417 -48.31 -5.58 -48.99
C GLY A 417 -46.91 -6.10 -48.70
N LEU A 418 -46.68 -6.67 -47.50
CA LEU A 418 -45.82 -7.84 -47.23
C LEU A 418 -45.74 -8.09 -45.73
N ALA A 419 -46.34 -9.22 -45.33
CA ALA A 419 -46.10 -9.86 -44.05
C ALA A 419 -44.76 -10.62 -44.11
N ALA A 420 -43.97 -10.58 -43.04
CA ALA A 420 -43.33 -11.78 -42.49
C ALA A 420 -42.46 -11.46 -41.25
N ARG A 421 -42.70 -12.28 -40.21
CA ARG A 421 -41.76 -12.84 -39.24
C ARG A 421 -41.03 -11.90 -38.28
N ALA A 422 -41.47 -11.99 -37.03
CA ALA A 422 -40.64 -11.89 -35.84
C ALA A 422 -39.39 -12.79 -35.91
N PRO A 423 -38.34 -12.42 -35.17
CA PRO A 423 -37.53 -13.42 -34.49
C PRO A 423 -37.56 -13.25 -32.98
N SER A 424 -37.99 -14.35 -32.38
CA SER A 424 -37.71 -14.87 -31.06
C SER A 424 -36.36 -14.48 -30.44
N ARG A 425 -36.46 -14.09 -29.16
CA ARG A 425 -35.50 -14.29 -28.06
C ARG A 425 -34.32 -15.23 -28.38
N LYS A 426 -33.11 -14.67 -28.36
CA LYS A 426 -31.90 -15.40 -27.93
C LYS A 426 -31.13 -14.56 -26.92
N LYS A 427 -31.44 -14.80 -25.65
CA LYS A 427 -30.65 -14.37 -24.48
C LYS A 427 -29.35 -15.19 -24.48
N LYS A 428 -28.28 -14.66 -25.07
CA LYS A 428 -26.93 -15.20 -24.90
C LYS A 428 -26.39 -14.73 -23.56
N ASN A 429 -26.65 -15.50 -22.50
CA ASN A 429 -25.82 -15.47 -21.30
C ASN A 429 -24.44 -16.02 -21.69
N LYS A 430 -23.47 -15.16 -21.97
CA LYS A 430 -22.05 -15.56 -21.92
C LYS A 430 -21.70 -15.71 -20.45
N LYS A 431 -21.70 -16.96 -19.98
CA LYS A 431 -21.06 -17.35 -18.72
C LYS A 431 -19.58 -16.97 -18.83
N GLY A 432 -19.09 -16.20 -17.87
CA GLY A 432 -17.65 -16.06 -17.62
C GLY A 432 -17.04 -17.43 -17.27
N PRO A 433 -15.71 -17.58 -17.37
CA PRO A 433 -15.04 -18.84 -17.10
C PRO A 433 -15.28 -19.25 -15.64
N VAL A 434 -15.99 -20.36 -15.46
CA VAL A 434 -16.03 -21.10 -14.20
C VAL A 434 -14.66 -21.76 -14.06
N ILE A 435 -13.88 -21.28 -13.09
CA ILE A 435 -12.70 -22.00 -12.59
C ILE A 435 -13.24 -23.32 -12.02
N LYS A 436 -12.99 -24.42 -12.75
CA LYS A 436 -13.12 -25.75 -12.18
C LYS A 436 -11.89 -25.99 -11.31
N ILE A 437 -12.02 -25.79 -10.00
CA ILE A 437 -11.12 -26.44 -9.05
C ILE A 437 -11.49 -27.91 -9.12
N THR A 438 -10.72 -28.66 -9.91
CA THR A 438 -10.76 -30.12 -9.88
C THR A 438 -9.69 -30.51 -8.86
N GLU A 439 -10.14 -31.17 -7.80
CA GLU A 439 -9.31 -31.85 -6.81
C GLU A 439 -8.18 -32.62 -7.51
N MET A 440 -6.95 -32.22 -7.24
CA MET A 440 -5.75 -32.99 -7.57
C MET A 440 -4.92 -33.25 -6.30
N SER A 441 -5.55 -33.20 -5.12
CA SER A 441 -4.87 -33.35 -3.82
C SER A 441 -5.07 -34.72 -3.16
N GLU A 442 -5.82 -35.66 -3.76
CA GLU A 442 -6.00 -36.99 -3.18
C GLU A 442 -5.15 -38.10 -3.82
N LYS A 443 -4.26 -37.78 -4.77
CA LYS A 443 -3.37 -38.79 -5.40
C LYS A 443 -1.96 -38.90 -4.82
N PHE A 444 -1.61 -38.13 -3.79
CA PHE A 444 -0.30 -38.23 -3.14
C PHE A 444 -0.30 -38.96 -1.78
N LEU A 445 -1.47 -39.45 -1.33
CA LEU A 445 -1.60 -40.16 -0.03
C LEU A 445 -1.92 -41.66 -0.16
N SER A 446 -1.97 -42.22 -1.38
CA SER A 446 -2.22 -43.66 -1.57
C SER A 446 -1.02 -44.42 -2.15
N GLN A 447 0.16 -43.81 -2.25
CA GLN A 447 1.37 -44.50 -2.74
C GLN A 447 2.42 -44.77 -1.65
N GLU A 448 2.20 -44.34 -0.41
CA GLU A 448 3.08 -44.66 0.73
C GLU A 448 2.58 -45.82 1.60
N SER A 449 1.42 -46.43 1.29
CA SER A 449 0.89 -47.57 2.07
C SER A 449 1.13 -48.96 1.45
N GLU A 450 1.84 -49.08 0.31
CA GLU A 450 2.15 -50.38 -0.32
C GLU A 450 3.65 -50.74 -0.31
N VAL A 451 4.48 -50.02 0.44
CA VAL A 451 5.90 -50.38 0.63
C VAL A 451 6.19 -50.54 2.11
N SER A 452 5.50 -51.48 2.76
CA SER A 452 5.89 -52.10 4.03
C SER A 452 4.99 -53.31 4.29
N GLU A 453 5.27 -54.42 3.61
CA GLU A 453 5.11 -55.78 4.13
C GLU A 453 6.35 -56.60 3.79
#